data_AF-A0A453F9I2-F1
#
_entry.id   AF-A0A453F9I2-F1
#
_cell.length_a   1.000
_cell.length_b   1.000
_cell.length_c   1.000
_cell.angle_alpha   90.00
_cell.angle_beta   90.00
_cell.angle_gamma   90.00
#
_symmetry.space_group_name_H-M   'P 1'
#
loop_
_entity.id
_entity.type
_entity.pdbx_description
1 polymer ?
#
loop_
_entity_poly.entity_id
_entity_poly.type
_entity_poly.pdbx_seq_one_letter_code
_entity_poly.pdbx_strand_id
1 'polypeptide(L)'
;NNATEIRADALKLLVMLKRPVPRAAATIGAWLNIFQFLIVMAICTNCLLLVCLYDEEGKWRIEPGLAAILIMEHALLLVKFGFSHFVPEEPAWVRANRVRYVAQAQTVCSQQLLRSISKLDRKWE
;
A
#
# COMPACT_ATOMS: atom_id res chain seq x y z
N ASN A 1 3.04 -23.34 3.45
CA ASN A 1 1.62 -23.02 3.72
C ASN A 1 0.97 -22.25 2.56
N ASN A 2 1.58 -21.19 2.06
CA ASN A 2 0.92 -20.29 1.09
C ASN A 2 0.49 -20.97 -0.23
N ALA A 3 1.24 -21.96 -0.72
CA ALA A 3 0.88 -22.66 -1.95
C ALA A 3 -0.41 -23.50 -1.81
N THR A 4 -0.63 -24.11 -0.64
CA THR A 4 -1.86 -24.85 -0.35
C THR A 4 -3.02 -23.91 -0.07
N GLU A 5 -2.76 -22.75 0.53
CA GLU A 5 -3.74 -21.71 0.82
C GLU A 5 -4.32 -21.08 -0.46
N ILE A 6 -3.49 -20.75 -1.45
CA ILE A 6 -3.95 -20.23 -2.75
C ILE A 6 -4.91 -21.23 -3.43
N ARG A 7 -4.58 -22.53 -3.39
CA ARG A 7 -5.41 -23.58 -4.00
C ARG A 7 -6.71 -23.80 -3.22
N ALA A 8 -6.65 -23.72 -1.90
CA ALA A 8 -7.82 -23.84 -1.03
C ALA A 8 -8.79 -22.66 -1.20
N ASP A 9 -8.28 -21.43 -1.25
CA ASP A 9 -9.10 -20.23 -1.47
C ASP A 9 -9.72 -20.22 -2.87
N ALA A 10 -8.96 -20.63 -3.89
CA ALA A 10 -9.51 -20.79 -5.24
C ALA A 10 -10.64 -21.83 -5.27
N LEU A 11 -10.47 -23.00 -4.64
CA LEU A 11 -11.53 -24.02 -4.55
C LEU A 11 -12.76 -23.49 -3.82
N LYS A 12 -12.56 -22.77 -2.71
CA LYS A 12 -13.62 -22.17 -1.91
C LYS A 12 -14.44 -21.16 -2.72
N LEU A 13 -13.77 -20.29 -3.48
CA LEU A 13 -14.42 -19.27 -4.32
C LEU A 13 -15.13 -19.88 -5.55
N LEU A 14 -14.59 -20.96 -6.12
CA LEU A 14 -15.14 -21.56 -7.35
C LEU A 14 -16.28 -22.57 -7.07
N VAL A 15 -16.19 -23.34 -6.00
CA VAL A 15 -17.07 -24.49 -5.75
C VAL A 15 -17.97 -24.31 -4.53
N MET A 16 -17.50 -23.63 -3.48
CA MET A 16 -18.21 -23.58 -2.20
C MET A 16 -19.07 -22.32 -2.00
N LEU A 17 -18.77 -21.22 -2.69
CA LEU A 17 -19.43 -19.92 -2.49
C LEU A 17 -20.23 -19.49 -3.72
N LYS A 18 -21.33 -18.76 -3.48
CA LYS A 18 -22.11 -18.12 -4.55
C LYS A 18 -21.32 -16.93 -5.12
N ARG A 19 -21.42 -16.71 -6.43
CA ARG A 19 -20.67 -15.67 -7.16
C ARG A 19 -20.87 -14.28 -6.52
N PRO A 20 -19.80 -13.62 -6.03
CA PRO A 20 -19.89 -12.28 -5.47
C PRO A 20 -20.04 -11.21 -6.56
N VAL A 21 -20.64 -10.08 -6.20
CA VAL A 21 -20.74 -8.91 -7.08
C VAL A 21 -19.37 -8.23 -7.15
N PRO A 22 -18.84 -7.93 -8.36
CA PRO A 22 -17.55 -7.28 -8.49
C PRO A 22 -17.59 -5.87 -7.90
N ARG A 23 -16.68 -5.60 -6.96
CA ARG A 23 -16.45 -4.26 -6.41
C ARG A 23 -15.08 -3.78 -6.87
N ALA A 24 -15.03 -2.63 -7.53
CA ALA A 24 -13.76 -1.99 -7.85
C ALA A 24 -13.12 -1.48 -6.56
N ALA A 25 -11.90 -1.94 -6.28
CA ALA A 25 -11.06 -1.44 -5.19
C ALA A 25 -9.74 -0.99 -5.80
N ALA A 26 -9.36 0.27 -5.55
CA ALA A 26 -8.11 0.82 -6.06
C ALA A 26 -6.89 0.30 -5.29
N THR A 27 -7.06 -0.06 -4.02
CA THR A 27 -6.01 -0.58 -3.14
C THR A 27 -6.59 -1.62 -2.18
N ILE A 28 -5.70 -2.28 -1.43
CA ILE A 28 -6.02 -3.20 -0.33
C ILE A 28 -6.78 -2.48 0.83
N GLY A 29 -6.74 -1.15 0.88
CA GLY A 29 -7.50 -0.34 1.84
C GLY A 29 -6.88 -0.30 3.24
N ALA A 30 -7.71 -0.34 4.29
CA ALA A 30 -7.31 -0.19 5.70
C ALA A 30 -6.26 -1.23 6.16
N TRP A 31 -6.21 -2.39 5.52
CA TRP A 31 -5.22 -3.42 5.78
C TRP A 31 -3.78 -2.92 5.58
N LEU A 32 -3.52 -2.00 4.65
CA LEU A 32 -2.20 -1.40 4.50
C LEU A 32 -1.77 -0.66 5.77
N ASN A 33 -2.69 0.09 6.37
CA ASN A 33 -2.41 0.81 7.62
C ASN A 33 -2.20 -0.16 8.80
N ILE A 34 -2.95 -1.26 8.84
CA ILE A 34 -2.76 -2.31 9.85
C ILE A 34 -1.37 -2.94 9.71
N PHE A 35 -0.95 -3.31 8.50
CA PHE A 35 0.39 -3.86 8.28
C PHE A 35 1.50 -2.86 8.63
N GLN A 36 1.31 -1.57 8.32
CA GLN A 36 2.25 -0.53 8.74
C GLN A 36 2.38 -0.45 10.27
N PHE A 37 1.27 -0.54 11.00
CA PHE A 37 1.28 -0.57 12.46
C PHE A 37 1.94 -1.83 13.00
N LEU A 38 1.65 -3.00 12.41
CA LEU A 38 2.27 -4.27 12.80
C LEU A 38 3.80 -4.25 12.64
N ILE A 39 4.33 -3.60 11.60
CA ILE A 39 5.77 -3.45 11.42
C ILE A 39 6.39 -2.64 12.56
N VAL A 40 5.76 -1.52 12.96
CA VAL A 40 6.25 -0.70 14.08
C VAL A 40 6.19 -1.49 15.39
N MET A 41 5.07 -2.15 15.66
CA MET A 41 4.92 -2.99 16.85
C MET A 41 5.96 -4.11 16.88
N ALA A 42 6.24 -4.76 15.74
CA ALA A 42 7.26 -5.80 15.66
C ALA A 42 8.65 -5.27 15.99
N ILE A 43 9.01 -4.05 15.56
CA ILE A 43 10.29 -3.42 15.94
C ILE A 43 10.33 -3.21 17.46
N CYS A 44 9.29 -2.63 18.05
CA CYS A 44 9.22 -2.40 19.49
C CYS A 44 9.31 -3.71 20.29
N THR A 45 8.59 -4.75 19.87
CA THR A 45 8.61 -6.06 20.55
C THR A 45 9.97 -6.74 20.44
N ASN A 46 10.62 -6.71 19.27
CA ASN A 46 11.97 -7.26 19.13
C ASN A 46 13.00 -6.49 19.98
N CYS A 47 12.89 -5.16 20.07
CA CYS A 47 13.74 -4.35 20.95
C CYS A 47 13.52 -4.70 22.43
N LEU A 48 12.27 -4.82 22.86
CA LEU A 48 11.92 -5.21 24.23
C LEU A 48 12.45 -6.61 24.57
N LEU A 49 12.27 -7.59 23.67
CA LEU A 49 12.83 -8.93 23.85
C LEU A 49 14.35 -8.90 24.01
N LEU A 50 15.04 -8.06 23.24
CA LEU A 50 16.49 -7.91 23.32
C LEU A 50 16.92 -7.28 24.66
N VAL A 51 16.18 -6.28 25.16
CA VAL A 51 16.39 -5.71 26.49
C VAL A 51 16.17 -6.75 27.59
N CYS A 52 15.07 -7.51 27.55
CA CYS A 52 14.79 -8.54 28.55
C CYS A 52 15.85 -9.64 28.54
N LEU A 53 16.31 -10.09 27.37
CA LEU A 53 17.37 -11.07 27.26
C LEU A 53 18.72 -10.53 27.77
N TYR A 54 18.99 -9.24 27.51
CA TYR A 54 20.20 -8.57 27.99
C TYR A 54 20.22 -8.40 29.52
N ASP A 55 19.05 -8.17 30.12
CA ASP A 55 18.88 -8.05 31.58
C ASP A 55 19.15 -9.41 32.28
N GLU A 56 18.71 -10.52 31.70
CA GLU A 56 18.98 -11.87 32.26
C GLU A 56 20.46 -12.27 32.19
N GLU A 57 21.19 -11.86 31.14
CA GLU A 57 22.59 -12.26 30.94
C GLU A 57 23.57 -11.55 31.91
N GLY A 58 23.17 -10.44 32.56
CA GLY A 58 23.82 -9.82 33.73
C GLY A 58 25.30 -9.43 33.64
N LYS A 59 25.96 -9.64 32.49
CA LYS A 59 27.43 -9.64 32.34
C LYS A 59 28.01 -8.40 31.65
N TRP A 60 27.18 -7.57 31.03
CA TRP A 60 27.64 -6.45 30.20
C TRP A 60 27.16 -5.10 30.76
N ARG A 61 27.99 -4.05 30.68
CA ARG A 61 27.64 -2.69 31.12
C ARG A 61 26.33 -2.25 30.45
N ILE A 62 25.33 -1.89 31.25
CA ILE A 62 23.97 -1.57 30.80
C ILE A 62 23.95 -0.32 29.91
N GLU A 63 24.85 0.64 30.14
CA GLU A 63 24.91 1.91 29.39
C GLU A 63 25.12 1.78 27.86
N PRO A 64 26.14 1.07 27.35
CA PRO A 64 26.34 0.91 25.89
C PRO A 64 25.32 -0.03 25.24
N GLY A 65 24.79 -1.02 25.97
CA GLY A 65 23.84 -2.01 25.44
C GLY A 65 22.48 -1.40 25.09
N LEU A 66 21.90 -0.62 26.03
CA LEU A 66 20.65 0.11 25.77
C LEU A 66 20.81 1.15 24.65
N ALA A 67 21.95 1.86 24.62
CA ALA A 67 22.22 2.82 23.56
C ALA A 67 22.27 2.13 22.18
N ALA A 68 22.87 0.95 22.07
CA ALA A 68 22.90 0.17 20.83
C ALA A 68 21.49 -0.28 20.38
N ILE A 69 20.63 -0.69 21.32
CA ILE A 69 19.24 -1.08 21.02
C ILE A 69 18.43 0.12 20.55
N LEU A 70 18.57 1.26 21.22
CA LEU A 70 17.87 2.50 20.86
C LEU A 70 18.35 3.05 19.51
N ILE A 71 19.65 2.95 19.21
CA ILE A 71 20.21 3.29 17.89
C ILE A 71 19.67 2.34 16.81
N MET A 72 19.57 1.03 17.10
CA MET A 72 19.02 0.05 16.17
C MET A 72 17.54 0.30 15.89
N GLU A 73 16.74 0.62 16.92
CA GLU A 73 15.34 1.00 16.78
C GLU A 73 15.18 2.23 15.87
N HIS A 74 15.93 3.30 16.15
CA HIS A 74 15.88 4.54 15.35
C HIS A 74 16.37 4.31 13.91
N ALA A 75 17.34 3.42 13.70
CA ALA A 75 17.79 3.02 12.37
C ALA A 75 16.69 2.27 11.60
N LEU A 76 15.97 1.34 12.24
CA LEU A 76 14.86 0.62 11.62
C LEU A 76 13.66 1.53 11.29
N LEU A 77 13.36 2.50 12.17
CA LEU A 77 12.36 3.54 11.90
C LEU A 77 12.79 4.47 10.74
N LEU A 78 14.07 4.87 10.70
CA LEU A 78 14.64 5.64 9.60
C LEU A 78 14.62 4.87 8.28
N VAL A 79 14.90 3.57 8.29
CA VAL A 79 14.80 2.73 7.09
C VAL A 79 13.36 2.62 6.62
N LYS A 80 12.38 2.47 7.51
CA LYS A 80 10.95 2.49 7.13
C LYS A 80 10.55 3.82 6.51
N PHE A 81 10.95 4.93 7.13
CA PHE A 81 10.64 6.27 6.64
C PHE A 81 11.35 6.55 5.30
N GLY A 82 12.61 6.15 5.19
CA GLY A 82 13.44 6.23 4.00
C GLY A 82 12.88 5.40 2.85
N PHE A 83 12.44 4.17 3.09
CA PHE A 83 11.79 3.34 2.07
C PHE A 83 10.49 3.96 1.57
N SER A 84 9.69 4.55 2.47
CA SER A 84 8.46 5.26 2.10
C SER A 84 8.74 6.49 1.24
N HIS A 85 9.89 7.14 1.41
CA HIS A 85 10.29 8.29 0.60
C HIS A 85 10.96 7.88 -0.73
N PHE A 86 11.74 6.81 -0.70
CA PHE A 86 12.51 6.32 -1.85
C PHE A 86 11.66 5.58 -2.87
N VAL A 87 10.62 4.88 -2.41
CA VAL A 87 9.68 4.18 -3.28
C VAL A 87 8.48 5.10 -3.54
N PRO A 88 8.43 5.81 -4.68
CA PRO A 88 7.25 6.60 -5.02
C PRO A 88 6.03 5.67 -5.11
N GLU A 89 4.96 6.03 -4.41
CA GLU A 89 3.74 5.19 -4.30
C GLU A 89 3.10 4.85 -5.65
N GLU A 90 3.38 5.64 -6.69
CA GLU A 90 3.03 5.32 -8.06
C GLU A 90 4.28 5.39 -8.95
N PRO A 91 4.58 4.32 -9.71
CA PRO A 91 5.66 4.36 -10.68
C PRO A 91 5.32 5.34 -11.82
N ALA A 92 6.34 6.02 -12.36
CA ALA A 92 6.17 7.12 -13.31
C ALA A 92 5.37 6.72 -14.57
N TRP A 93 5.48 5.47 -15.02
CA TRP A 93 4.73 4.96 -16.18
C TRP A 93 3.22 4.83 -15.90
N VAL A 94 2.81 4.50 -14.66
CA VAL A 94 1.39 4.46 -14.26
C VAL A 94 0.83 5.87 -14.24
N ARG A 95 1.58 6.83 -13.67
CA ARG A 95 1.18 8.24 -13.65
C ARG A 95 1.02 8.80 -15.05
N ALA A 96 1.96 8.52 -15.94
CA ALA A 96 1.89 8.92 -17.35
C ALA A 96 0.66 8.33 -18.05
N ASN A 97 0.35 7.05 -17.80
CA ASN A 97 -0.84 6.42 -18.34
C ASN A 97 -2.13 7.05 -17.80
N ARG A 98 -2.23 7.34 -16.49
CA ARG A 98 -3.38 8.02 -15.88
C ARG A 98 -3.65 9.38 -16.54
N VAL A 99 -2.60 10.18 -16.74
CA VAL A 99 -2.70 11.49 -17.41
C VAL A 99 -3.19 11.33 -18.85
N ARG A 100 -2.67 10.34 -19.59
CA ARG A 100 -3.13 10.04 -20.96
C ARG A 100 -4.61 9.69 -21.02
N TYR A 101 -5.09 8.83 -20.12
CA TYR A 101 -6.52 8.45 -20.08
C TYR A 101 -7.43 9.65 -19.78
N VAL A 102 -7.04 10.53 -18.84
CA VAL A 102 -7.81 11.73 -18.51
C VAL A 102 -7.86 12.71 -19.70
N ALA A 103 -6.72 12.94 -20.35
CA ALA A 103 -6.64 13.81 -21.52
C ALA A 103 -7.49 13.27 -22.70
N GLN A 104 -7.48 11.96 -22.92
CA GLN A 104 -8.30 11.32 -23.93
C GLN A 104 -9.80 11.46 -23.62
N ALA A 105 -10.20 11.25 -22.37
CA ALA A 105 -11.59 11.42 -21.94
C ALA A 105 -12.09 12.86 -22.13
N GLN A 106 -11.27 13.86 -21.78
CA GLN A 106 -11.60 15.27 -21.99
C GLN A 106 -11.76 15.61 -23.48
N THR A 107 -10.89 15.09 -24.34
CA THR A 107 -10.94 15.32 -25.78
C THR A 107 -12.20 14.72 -26.42
N VAL A 108 -12.60 13.53 -25.99
CA VAL A 108 -13.84 12.89 -26.46
C VAL A 108 -15.07 13.69 -26.00
N CYS A 109 -15.09 14.11 -24.73
CA CYS A 109 -16.18 14.92 -24.18
C CYS A 109 -16.31 16.27 -24.89
N SER A 110 -15.20 16.98 -25.14
CA SER A 110 -15.22 18.26 -25.85
C SER A 110 -15.70 18.10 -27.30
N GLN A 111 -15.27 17.06 -28.01
CA GLN A 111 -15.79 16.77 -29.35
C GLN A 111 -17.28 16.46 -29.36
N GLN A 112 -17.78 15.71 -28.37
CA GLN A 112 -19.20 15.42 -28.25
C GLN A 112 -20.02 16.68 -27.96
N LEU A 113 -19.52 17.55 -27.09
CA LEU A 113 -20.13 18.85 -26.78
C LEU A 113 -20.17 19.76 -28.02
N LEU A 114 -19.08 19.86 -28.77
CA LEU A 114 -19.06 20.67 -30.00
C LEU A 114 -20.03 20.14 -31.04
N ARG A 115 -20.13 18.80 -31.19
CA ARG A 115 -21.10 18.17 -32.09
C ARG A 115 -22.55 18.35 -31.64
N SER A 116 -22.83 18.46 -30.35
CA SER A 116 -24.19 18.73 -29.87
C SER A 116 -24.57 20.19 -30.08
N ILE A 117 -23.65 21.12 -29.83
CA ILE A 117 -23.82 22.55 -30.11
C ILE A 117 -24.07 22.79 -31.60
N SER A 118 -23.27 22.19 -32.49
CA SER A 118 -23.44 22.35 -33.94
C SER A 118 -24.77 21.78 -34.46
N LYS A 119 -25.27 20.70 -33.84
CA LYS A 119 -26.59 20.14 -34.18
C LYS A 119 -27.74 21.01 -33.71
N LEU A 120 -27.60 21.67 -32.57
CA LEU A 120 -28.58 22.61 -32.04
C LEU A 120 -28.68 23.83 -32.95
N ASP A 121 -27.55 24.42 -33.34
CA ASP A 121 -27.48 25.59 -34.21
C ASP A 121 -28.24 25.35 -35.53
N ARG A 122 -27.94 24.24 -36.22
CA ARG A 122 -28.62 23.82 -37.47
C ARG A 122 -30.11 23.47 -37.31
N LYS A 123 -30.63 23.33 -36.08
CA LYS A 123 -32.06 23.06 -35.83
C LYS A 123 -32.87 24.36 -35.74
N TRP A 124 -32.21 25.47 -35.38
CA TRP A 124 -32.86 26.77 -35.18
C TRP A 124 -32.73 27.69 -36.41
N GLU A 125 -32.00 27.25 -37.43
CA GLU A 125 -32.06 27.76 -38.82
C GLU A 125 -33.18 27.07 -39.62
#